data_AF-A0A399YV73-F1
#
_entry.id   AF-A0A399YV73-F1
#
_cell.length_a   1.000
_cell.length_b   1.000
_cell.length_c   1.000
_cell.angle_alpha   90.00
_cell.angle_beta   90.00
_cell.angle_gamma   90.00
#
_symmetry.space_group_name_H-M   'P 1'
#
loop_
_entity.id
_entity.type
_entity.pdbx_description
1 polymer ?
#
loop_
_entity_poly.entity_id
_entity_poly.type
_entity_poly.pdbx_seq_one_letter_code
_entity_poly.pdbx_strand_id
1 'polypeptide(L)'
;GRAGGATARWLYSARLARRNLRRYPGQYFVIRFEDLVRRPEETLRAVCVFLDETYTPAMPAMTGAPEYREKRSHGRALQPDESPLSDEFIGLYRRTIPPPELAFMQRLAGREMVLFGYAPDELHLSTGDRMRLAIDYPVNLARMAAWRSVEGLQQTFPSIFGRSPGGNMILPVGDVARPAVVEASR
;
A
#
# COMPACT_ATOMS: atom_id res chain seq x y z
N GLY A 1 13.44 16.77 7.44
CA GLY A 1 12.53 16.17 6.44
C GLY A 1 12.42 14.67 6.57
N ARG A 2 11.22 14.17 6.89
CA ARG A 2 10.86 12.73 6.81
C ARG A 2 10.60 12.30 5.35
N ALA A 3 10.40 13.27 4.46
CA ALA A 3 10.03 13.08 3.06
C ALA A 3 10.97 12.18 2.25
N GLY A 4 12.30 12.32 2.41
CA GLY A 4 13.28 11.56 1.63
C GLY A 4 13.11 10.04 1.72
N GLY A 5 13.07 9.50 2.95
CA GLY A 5 12.91 8.06 3.18
C GLY A 5 11.51 7.54 2.83
N ALA A 6 10.47 8.34 3.04
CA ALA A 6 9.10 7.99 2.62
C ALA A 6 9.00 7.90 1.09
N THR A 7 9.54 8.88 0.38
CA THR A 7 9.60 8.90 -1.10
C THR A 7 10.38 7.70 -1.63
N ALA A 8 11.50 7.34 -0.98
CA ALA A 8 12.32 6.19 -1.36
C ALA A 8 11.53 4.87 -1.29
N ARG A 9 10.86 4.63 -0.15
CA ARG A 9 10.01 3.45 0.09
C ARG A 9 8.88 3.37 -0.91
N TRP A 10 8.17 4.47 -1.13
CA TRP A 10 7.05 4.51 -2.05
C TRP A 10 7.51 4.22 -3.49
N LEU A 11 8.58 4.88 -3.96
CA LEU A 11 9.13 4.63 -5.30
C LEU A 11 9.63 3.21 -5.47
N TYR A 12 10.22 2.63 -4.43
CA TYR A 12 10.64 1.23 -4.46
C TYR A 12 9.44 0.31 -4.70
N SER A 13 8.39 0.41 -3.89
CA SER A 13 7.18 -0.40 -4.04
C SER A 13 6.48 -0.17 -5.39
N ALA A 14 6.34 1.08 -5.82
CA ALA A 14 5.74 1.44 -7.11
C ALA A 14 6.53 0.86 -8.30
N ARG A 15 7.86 0.94 -8.26
CA ARG A 15 8.71 0.36 -9.32
C ARG A 15 8.70 -1.16 -9.29
N LEU A 16 8.64 -1.77 -8.11
CA LEU A 16 8.52 -3.20 -7.93
C LEU A 16 7.19 -3.70 -8.52
N ALA A 17 6.08 -3.04 -8.21
CA ALA A 17 4.77 -3.34 -8.80
C ALA A 17 4.81 -3.20 -10.33
N ARG A 18 5.37 -2.10 -10.86
CA ARG A 18 5.51 -1.89 -12.31
C ARG A 18 6.38 -2.95 -12.98
N ARG A 19 7.45 -3.40 -12.32
CA ARG A 19 8.30 -4.49 -12.81
C ARG A 19 7.51 -5.80 -12.83
N ASN A 20 6.81 -6.12 -11.75
CA ASN A 20 6.08 -7.37 -11.61
C ASN A 20 4.89 -7.46 -12.57
N LEU A 21 4.17 -6.35 -12.82
CA LEU A 21 3.15 -6.27 -13.88
C LEU A 21 3.69 -6.70 -15.26
N ARG A 22 4.95 -6.34 -15.57
CA ARG A 22 5.60 -6.74 -16.83
C ARG A 22 6.16 -8.16 -16.80
N ARG A 23 6.68 -8.59 -15.65
CA ARG A 23 7.35 -9.89 -15.50
C ARG A 23 6.36 -11.05 -15.38
N TYR A 24 5.20 -10.80 -14.78
CA TYR A 24 4.16 -11.78 -14.44
C TYR A 24 2.81 -11.33 -15.00
N PRO A 25 2.67 -11.21 -16.34
CA PRO A 25 1.40 -10.82 -16.94
C PRO A 25 0.31 -11.85 -16.57
N GLY A 26 -0.86 -11.36 -16.17
CA GLY A 26 -1.97 -12.22 -15.71
C GLY A 26 -1.77 -12.88 -14.35
N GLN A 27 -0.63 -12.66 -13.68
CA GLN A 27 -0.30 -13.25 -12.36
C GLN A 27 0.06 -12.19 -11.31
N TYR A 28 -0.05 -10.90 -11.65
CA TYR A 28 0.15 -9.80 -10.73
C TYR A 28 -0.93 -8.75 -10.94
N PHE A 29 -1.71 -8.47 -9.90
CA PHE A 29 -2.81 -7.51 -9.93
C PHE A 29 -2.53 -6.36 -8.97
N VAL A 30 -2.69 -5.13 -9.46
CA VAL A 30 -2.48 -3.91 -8.66
C VAL A 30 -3.81 -3.22 -8.44
N ILE A 31 -4.12 -2.92 -7.18
CA ILE A 31 -5.35 -2.26 -6.78
C ILE A 31 -4.99 -0.92 -6.15
N ARG A 32 -5.72 0.13 -6.53
CA ARG A 32 -5.69 1.40 -5.81
C ARG A 32 -6.53 1.30 -4.55
N PHE A 33 -5.93 1.66 -3.43
CA PHE A 33 -6.62 1.62 -2.14
C PHE A 33 -7.91 2.45 -2.16
N GLU A 34 -7.89 3.61 -2.81
CA GLU A 34 -9.07 4.49 -2.89
C GLU A 34 -10.25 3.84 -3.61
N ASP A 35 -9.99 3.02 -4.64
CA ASP A 35 -11.02 2.29 -5.36
C ASP A 35 -11.58 1.16 -4.49
N LEU A 36 -10.72 0.45 -3.76
CA LEU A 36 -11.15 -0.58 -2.81
C LEU A 36 -12.06 -0.01 -1.72
N VAL A 37 -11.78 1.19 -1.21
CA VAL A 37 -12.60 1.81 -0.17
C VAL A 37 -13.91 2.37 -0.73
N ARG A 38 -13.85 3.10 -1.86
CA ARG A 38 -15.02 3.82 -2.40
C ARG A 38 -15.94 2.92 -3.23
N ARG A 39 -15.40 1.87 -3.84
CA ARG A 39 -16.09 0.94 -4.73
C ARG A 39 -15.70 -0.50 -4.37
N PRO A 40 -15.96 -0.94 -3.12
CA PRO A 40 -15.47 -2.22 -2.61
C PRO A 40 -16.02 -3.41 -3.38
N GLU A 41 -17.31 -3.41 -3.72
CA GLU A 41 -17.91 -4.51 -4.48
C GLU A 41 -17.30 -4.64 -5.89
N GLU A 42 -17.21 -3.55 -6.65
CA GLU A 42 -16.60 -3.54 -7.99
C GLU A 42 -15.15 -4.04 -7.92
N THR A 43 -14.38 -3.52 -6.97
CA THR A 43 -12.97 -3.88 -6.79
C THR A 43 -12.80 -5.34 -6.39
N LEU A 44 -13.58 -5.83 -5.43
CA LEU A 44 -13.50 -7.22 -4.98
C LEU A 44 -13.99 -8.22 -6.03
N ARG A 45 -15.00 -7.88 -6.82
CA ARG A 45 -15.40 -8.70 -7.99
C ARG A 45 -14.25 -8.83 -8.98
N ALA A 46 -13.56 -7.74 -9.29
CA ALA A 46 -12.39 -7.78 -10.18
C ALA A 46 -11.25 -8.65 -9.61
N VAL A 47 -11.05 -8.61 -8.29
CA VAL A 47 -10.08 -9.48 -7.60
C VAL A 47 -10.48 -10.95 -7.67
N CYS A 48 -11.74 -11.26 -7.39
CA CYS A 48 -12.28 -12.62 -7.48
C CYS A 48 -12.11 -13.19 -8.89
N VAL A 49 -12.46 -12.41 -9.93
CA VAL A 49 -12.23 -12.81 -11.33
C VAL A 49 -10.74 -13.05 -11.61
N PHE A 50 -9.85 -12.21 -11.11
CA PHE A 50 -8.41 -12.39 -11.27
C PHE A 50 -7.86 -13.64 -10.56
N LEU A 51 -8.43 -13.99 -9.40
CA LEU A 51 -8.03 -15.15 -8.61
C LEU A 51 -8.76 -16.46 -8.99
N ASP A 52 -9.68 -16.40 -9.95
CA ASP A 52 -10.59 -17.51 -10.29
C ASP A 52 -11.47 -17.96 -9.10
N GLU A 53 -11.97 -16.99 -8.35
CA GLU A 53 -12.79 -17.19 -7.15
C GLU A 53 -14.21 -16.65 -7.32
N THR A 54 -15.15 -17.18 -6.54
CA THR A 54 -16.54 -16.72 -6.53
C THR A 54 -16.71 -15.51 -5.61
N TYR A 55 -17.27 -14.41 -6.12
CA TYR A 55 -17.60 -13.25 -5.30
C TYR A 55 -18.80 -13.52 -4.39
N THR A 56 -18.67 -13.14 -3.12
CA THR A 56 -19.76 -13.21 -2.14
C THR A 56 -20.07 -11.80 -1.61
N PRO A 57 -21.35 -11.37 -1.55
CA PRO A 57 -21.74 -10.04 -1.06
C PRO A 57 -21.27 -9.71 0.37
N ALA A 58 -20.93 -10.72 1.17
CA ALA A 58 -20.39 -10.54 2.52
C ALA A 58 -18.89 -10.18 2.57
N MET A 59 -18.15 -10.31 1.46
CA MET A 59 -16.69 -10.03 1.42
C MET A 59 -16.32 -8.60 1.83
N PRO A 60 -17.02 -7.52 1.40
CA PRO A 60 -16.72 -6.15 1.83
C PRO A 60 -16.81 -5.95 3.35
N ALA A 61 -17.72 -6.68 4.00
CA ALA A 61 -17.91 -6.67 5.45
C ALA A 61 -16.86 -7.52 6.18
N MET A 62 -16.01 -8.29 5.48
CA MET A 62 -14.97 -9.10 6.10
C MET A 62 -15.49 -10.04 7.21
N THR A 63 -16.74 -10.50 7.11
CA THR A 63 -17.40 -11.30 8.18
C THR A 63 -16.70 -12.64 8.42
N GLY A 64 -16.12 -13.24 7.38
CA GLY A 64 -15.29 -14.45 7.47
C GLY A 64 -13.89 -14.23 8.03
N ALA A 65 -13.53 -13.00 8.41
CA ALA A 65 -12.20 -12.63 8.87
C ALA A 65 -12.27 -11.68 10.11
N PRO A 66 -12.88 -12.13 11.22
CA PRO A 66 -13.20 -11.27 12.37
C PRO A 66 -11.99 -10.56 12.97
N GLU A 67 -10.84 -11.24 13.08
CA GLU A 67 -9.60 -10.61 13.58
C GLU A 67 -9.12 -9.45 12.71
N TYR A 68 -9.24 -9.58 11.39
CA TYR A 68 -8.86 -8.52 10.47
C TYR A 68 -9.90 -7.40 10.46
N ARG A 69 -11.19 -7.74 10.60
CA ARG A 69 -12.28 -6.76 10.73
C ARG A 69 -12.07 -5.87 11.97
N GLU A 70 -11.77 -6.46 13.12
CA GLU A 70 -11.53 -5.72 14.37
C GLU A 70 -10.28 -4.82 14.27
N LYS A 71 -9.17 -5.33 13.75
CA LYS A 71 -7.95 -4.52 13.55
C LYS A 71 -8.18 -3.32 12.62
N ARG A 72 -9.10 -3.44 11.66
CA ARG A 72 -9.41 -2.40 10.67
C ARG A 72 -10.55 -1.48 11.11
N SER A 73 -11.39 -1.88 12.06
CA SER A 73 -12.46 -1.02 12.56
C SER A 73 -11.93 0.18 13.36
N HIS A 74 -10.68 0.13 13.83
CA HIS A 74 -10.06 1.17 14.66
C HIS A 74 -10.91 1.53 15.90
N GLY A 75 -11.57 0.53 16.49
CA GLY A 75 -12.43 0.71 17.66
C GLY A 75 -13.83 1.27 17.36
N ARG A 76 -14.19 1.44 16.08
CA ARG A 76 -15.56 1.80 15.69
C ARG A 76 -16.51 0.62 15.87
N ALA A 77 -17.70 0.88 16.41
CA ALA A 77 -18.80 -0.07 16.38
C ALA A 77 -19.40 -0.08 14.96
N LEU A 78 -19.26 -1.21 14.26
CA LEU A 78 -19.71 -1.37 12.87
C LEU A 78 -20.93 -2.28 12.81
N GLN A 79 -21.86 -1.98 11.91
CA GLN A 79 -22.96 -2.91 11.63
C GLN A 79 -22.44 -4.18 10.94
N PRO A 80 -23.11 -5.35 11.06
CA PRO A 80 -22.61 -6.63 10.53
C PRO A 80 -22.23 -6.62 9.05
N ASP A 81 -22.94 -5.84 8.24
CA ASP A 81 -22.77 -5.68 6.79
C ASP A 81 -21.89 -4.48 6.39
N GLU A 82 -21.51 -3.61 7.34
CA GLU A 82 -20.70 -2.43 7.08
C GLU A 82 -19.23 -2.80 6.89
N SER A 83 -18.55 -2.20 5.90
CA SER A 83 -17.11 -2.41 5.71
C SER A 83 -16.27 -1.73 6.80
N PRO A 84 -15.23 -2.37 7.35
CA PRO A 84 -14.34 -1.73 8.32
C PRO A 84 -13.39 -0.72 7.68
N LEU A 85 -13.31 -0.68 6.35
CA LEU A 85 -12.48 0.27 5.63
C LEU A 85 -13.11 1.66 5.65
N SER A 86 -12.29 2.68 5.91
CA SER A 86 -12.73 4.08 5.99
C SER A 86 -12.06 4.93 4.93
N ASP A 87 -12.82 5.87 4.35
CA ASP A 87 -12.33 6.87 3.41
C ASP A 87 -11.73 8.10 4.10
N GLU A 88 -11.82 8.19 5.43
CA GLU A 88 -11.32 9.31 6.25
C GLU A 88 -9.84 9.63 5.99
N PHE A 89 -9.03 8.60 5.76
CA PHE A 89 -7.59 8.76 5.52
C PHE A 89 -7.25 9.17 4.09
N ILE A 90 -8.21 9.11 3.16
CA ILE A 90 -8.00 9.45 1.75
C ILE A 90 -7.81 10.97 1.64
N GLY A 91 -6.62 11.38 1.22
CA GLY A 91 -6.28 12.79 1.05
C GLY A 91 -5.85 13.52 2.32
N LEU A 92 -5.78 12.83 3.47
CA LEU A 92 -5.32 13.41 4.75
C LEU A 92 -3.93 14.08 4.62
N TYR A 93 -3.07 13.52 3.76
CA TYR A 93 -1.73 14.05 3.51
C TYR A 93 -1.71 15.52 3.08
N ARG A 94 -2.78 16.03 2.42
CA ARG A 94 -2.88 17.43 2.00
C ARG A 94 -2.92 18.41 3.17
N ARG A 95 -3.37 17.94 4.34
CA ARG A 95 -3.47 18.74 5.57
C ARG A 95 -2.31 18.48 6.53
N THR A 96 -1.64 17.33 6.42
CA THR A 96 -0.63 16.89 7.38
C THR A 96 0.81 16.99 6.87
N ILE A 97 1.02 17.00 5.54
CA ILE A 97 2.34 17.13 4.94
C ILE A 97 2.56 18.60 4.52
N PRO A 98 3.65 19.25 4.96
CA PRO A 98 3.96 20.62 4.55
C PRO A 98 4.13 20.75 3.02
N PRO A 99 3.69 21.86 2.40
CA PRO A 99 3.83 22.10 0.96
C PRO A 99 5.24 21.88 0.38
N PRO A 100 6.35 22.33 1.01
CA PRO A 100 7.69 22.06 0.47
C PRO A 100 8.07 20.56 0.51
N GLU A 101 7.62 19.80 1.51
CA GLU A 101 7.84 18.35 1.54
C GLU A 101 7.03 17.64 0.45
N LEU A 102 5.78 18.03 0.26
CA LEU A 102 4.93 17.50 -0.81
C LEU A 102 5.52 17.83 -2.19
N ALA A 103 6.04 19.04 -2.38
CA ALA A 103 6.73 19.44 -3.61
C ALA A 103 7.98 18.58 -3.89
N PHE A 104 8.78 18.28 -2.85
CA PHE A 104 9.90 17.34 -2.97
C PHE A 104 9.42 15.96 -3.42
N MET A 105 8.38 15.42 -2.77
CA MET A 105 7.81 14.11 -3.11
C MET A 105 7.30 14.08 -4.55
N GLN A 106 6.47 15.04 -4.97
CA GLN A 106 5.91 15.09 -6.33
C GLN A 106 6.99 15.26 -7.40
N ARG A 107 8.05 16.04 -7.11
CA ARG A 107 9.16 16.21 -8.06
C ARG A 107 9.91 14.90 -8.34
N LEU A 108 10.02 14.02 -7.34
CA LEU A 108 10.79 12.77 -7.44
C LEU A 108 9.93 11.56 -7.81
N ALA A 109 8.67 11.54 -7.36
CA ALA A 109 7.75 10.42 -7.50
C ALA A 109 6.63 10.66 -8.51
N GLY A 110 6.46 11.89 -9.02
CA GLY A 110 5.30 12.29 -9.82
C GLY A 110 5.09 11.44 -11.08
N ARG A 111 6.17 11.01 -11.75
CA ARG A 111 6.06 10.13 -12.92
C ARG A 111 5.42 8.79 -12.56
N GLU A 112 5.92 8.15 -11.51
CA GLU A 112 5.37 6.90 -11.00
C GLU A 112 3.96 7.11 -10.43
N MET A 113 3.66 8.25 -9.80
CA MET A 113 2.32 8.59 -9.31
C MET A 113 1.30 8.56 -10.44
N VAL A 114 1.60 9.27 -11.55
CA VAL A 114 0.74 9.32 -12.73
C VAL A 114 0.53 7.92 -13.33
N LEU A 115 1.57 7.08 -13.38
CA LEU A 115 1.44 5.70 -13.88
C LEU A 115 0.44 4.86 -13.07
N PHE A 116 0.27 5.16 -11.78
CA PHE A 116 -0.71 4.50 -10.91
C PHE A 116 -2.00 5.30 -10.73
N GLY A 117 -2.25 6.32 -11.57
CA GLY A 117 -3.49 7.09 -11.56
C GLY A 117 -3.57 8.17 -10.49
N TYR A 118 -2.44 8.56 -9.88
CA TYR A 118 -2.35 9.65 -8.93
C TYR A 118 -1.91 10.94 -9.64
N ALA A 119 -2.83 11.89 -9.77
CA ALA A 119 -2.51 13.22 -10.30
C ALA A 119 -1.67 14.02 -9.29
N PRO A 120 -0.62 14.74 -9.73
CA PRO A 120 0.07 15.71 -8.88
C PRO A 120 -0.91 16.79 -8.42
N ASP A 121 -0.85 17.16 -7.13
CA ASP A 121 -1.55 18.31 -6.58
C ASP A 121 -0.91 19.62 -7.06
N GLU A 122 -1.75 20.63 -7.27
CA GLU A 122 -1.34 22.00 -7.54
C GLU A 122 -0.84 22.66 -6.25
N LEU A 123 0.46 22.92 -6.18
CA LEU A 123 1.10 23.47 -4.99
C LEU A 123 1.41 24.96 -5.16
N HIS A 124 0.80 25.77 -4.31
CA HIS A 124 1.10 27.19 -4.20
C HIS A 124 2.23 27.39 -3.18
N LEU A 125 3.48 27.45 -3.66
CA LEU A 125 4.65 27.64 -2.80
C LEU A 125 4.98 29.13 -2.64
N SER A 126 4.91 29.61 -1.39
CA SER A 126 5.41 30.93 -1.02
C SER A 126 6.93 31.03 -1.21
N THR A 127 7.50 32.23 -1.20
CA THR A 127 8.96 32.42 -1.25
C THR A 127 9.67 31.69 -0.11
N GLY A 128 9.07 31.71 1.09
CA GLY A 128 9.59 31.00 2.25
C GLY A 128 9.57 29.48 2.07
N ASP A 129 8.51 28.92 1.49
CA ASP A 129 8.43 27.48 1.20
C ASP A 129 9.45 27.07 0.14
N ARG A 130 9.70 27.90 -0.86
CA ARG A 130 10.74 27.66 -1.88
C ARG A 130 12.13 27.62 -1.26
N MET A 131 12.42 28.54 -0.34
CA MET A 131 13.69 28.52 0.40
C MET A 131 13.82 27.27 1.27
N ARG A 132 12.77 26.91 2.03
CA ARG A 132 12.76 25.68 2.85
C ARG A 132 12.97 24.44 2.00
N LEU A 133 12.26 24.33 0.88
CA LEU A 133 12.46 23.24 -0.08
C LEU A 133 13.92 23.19 -0.54
N ALA A 134 14.51 24.31 -0.95
CA ALA A 134 15.89 24.35 -1.41
C ALA A 134 16.90 23.90 -0.34
N ILE A 135 16.72 24.35 0.91
CA ILE A 135 17.57 23.98 2.06
C ILE A 135 17.42 22.50 2.40
N ASP A 136 16.18 21.99 2.44
CA ASP A 136 15.91 20.60 2.84
C ASP A 136 16.15 19.58 1.71
N TYR A 137 16.17 20.03 0.45
CA TYR A 137 16.33 19.18 -0.73
C TYR A 137 17.55 18.25 -0.65
N PRO A 138 18.79 18.73 -0.42
CA PRO A 138 19.97 17.87 -0.37
C PRO A 138 19.89 16.85 0.77
N VAL A 139 19.36 17.25 1.93
CA VAL A 139 19.22 16.35 3.08
C VAL A 139 18.19 15.25 2.80
N ASN A 140 17.04 15.60 2.20
CA ASN A 140 16.03 14.63 1.82
C ASN A 140 16.54 13.69 0.71
N LEU A 141 17.31 14.21 -0.24
CA LEU A 141 17.95 13.41 -1.29
C LEU A 141 18.98 12.44 -0.70
N ALA A 142 19.83 12.90 0.22
CA ALA A 142 20.81 12.06 0.91
C ALA A 142 20.12 10.94 1.70
N ARG A 143 19.04 11.25 2.44
CA ARG A 143 18.23 10.24 3.14
C ARG A 143 17.59 9.23 2.19
N MET A 144 17.10 9.70 1.04
CA MET A 144 16.54 8.83 0.01
C MET A 144 17.60 7.87 -0.54
N ALA A 145 18.79 8.39 -0.83
CA ALA A 145 19.93 7.59 -1.29
C ALA A 145 20.36 6.57 -0.23
N ALA A 146 20.51 7.00 1.02
CA ALA A 146 20.86 6.11 2.14
C ALA A 146 19.86 4.96 2.29
N TRP A 147 18.55 5.24 2.22
CA TRP A 147 17.53 4.18 2.28
C TRP A 147 17.66 3.20 1.10
N ARG A 148 17.86 3.71 -0.13
CA ARG A 148 18.06 2.86 -1.31
C ARG A 148 19.32 2.00 -1.22
N SER A 149 20.40 2.53 -0.65
CA SER A 149 21.65 1.78 -0.43
C SER A 149 21.44 0.65 0.57
N VAL A 150 20.74 0.92 1.69
CA VAL A 150 20.38 -0.13 2.65
C VAL A 150 19.52 -1.19 1.98
N GLU A 151 18.48 -0.82 1.25
CA GLU A 151 17.63 -1.78 0.51
C GLU A 151 18.45 -2.61 -0.49
N GLY A 152 19.36 -1.99 -1.24
CA GLY A 152 20.24 -2.68 -2.18
C GLY A 152 21.15 -3.71 -1.50
N LEU A 153 21.70 -3.37 -0.32
CA LEU A 153 22.48 -4.30 0.49
C LEU A 153 21.61 -5.45 1.02
N GLN A 154 20.37 -5.18 1.44
CA GLN A 154 19.43 -6.23 1.87
C GLN A 154 19.12 -7.23 0.75
N GLN A 155 19.00 -6.76 -0.50
CA GLN A 155 18.71 -7.60 -1.65
C GLN A 155 19.93 -8.37 -2.18
N THR A 156 21.13 -7.79 -2.05
CA THR A 156 22.37 -8.39 -2.56
C THR A 156 22.98 -9.37 -1.55
N PHE A 157 22.79 -9.10 -0.25
CA PHE A 157 23.30 -9.92 0.84
C PHE A 157 22.18 -10.34 1.81
N PRO A 158 21.16 -11.09 1.34
CA PRO A 158 20.02 -11.48 2.17
C PRO A 158 20.42 -12.40 3.34
N SER A 159 21.54 -13.11 3.27
CA SER A 159 22.07 -13.92 4.38
C SER A 159 22.69 -13.10 5.52
N ILE A 160 23.12 -11.86 5.26
CA ILE A 160 23.81 -10.99 6.22
C ILE A 160 22.89 -9.86 6.69
N PHE A 161 22.08 -9.30 5.79
CA PHE A 161 21.19 -8.16 6.03
C PHE A 161 19.72 -8.44 5.70
N GLY A 162 19.34 -9.72 5.57
CA GLY A 162 17.98 -10.12 5.27
C GLY A 162 16.97 -9.59 6.28
N ARG A 163 15.77 -9.25 5.80
CA ARG A 163 14.63 -9.00 6.68
C ARG A 163 14.20 -10.33 7.27
N SER A 164 14.59 -10.62 8.52
CA SER A 164 14.00 -11.72 9.27
C SER A 164 12.51 -11.41 9.47
N PRO A 165 11.58 -12.25 8.98
CA PRO A 165 10.19 -12.13 9.37
C PRO A 165 10.12 -12.19 10.90
N GLY A 166 9.43 -11.26 11.55
CA GLY A 166 9.10 -11.43 12.96
C GLY A 166 8.36 -12.77 13.12
N GLY A 167 8.60 -13.50 14.21
CA GLY A 167 8.06 -14.87 14.39
C GLY A 167 6.56 -14.99 14.14
N ASN A 168 5.79 -13.92 14.37
CA ASN A 168 4.35 -13.84 14.14
C ASN A 168 3.92 -13.81 12.66
N MET A 169 4.86 -13.73 11.70
CA MET A 169 4.58 -13.76 10.25
C MET A 169 4.89 -15.12 9.62
N ILE A 170 5.43 -16.07 10.38
CA ILE A 170 5.65 -17.43 9.92
C ILE A 170 4.37 -18.21 10.28
N LEU A 171 3.51 -18.44 9.29
CA LEU A 171 2.40 -19.37 9.47
C LEU A 171 3.00 -20.77 9.68
N PRO A 172 2.72 -21.45 10.81
CA PRO A 172 3.18 -22.81 11.00
C PRO A 172 2.56 -23.68 9.89
N VAL A 173 3.38 -24.53 9.27
CA VAL A 173 3.03 -25.37 8.10
C VAL A 173 1.98 -26.46 8.44
N GLY A 174 1.30 -26.38 9.59
CA GLY A 174 0.27 -27.33 10.05
C GLY A 174 -1.18 -26.82 10.03
N ASP A 175 -1.44 -25.52 9.89
CA ASP A 175 -2.79 -24.93 10.05
C ASP A 175 -3.48 -24.56 8.74
N VAL A 176 -3.02 -25.10 7.61
CA VAL A 176 -3.85 -25.09 6.39
C VAL A 176 -4.99 -26.07 6.63
N ALA A 177 -6.09 -25.56 7.19
CA ALA A 177 -7.33 -26.30 7.34
C ALA A 177 -7.63 -26.98 6.00
N ARG A 178 -7.59 -28.32 5.99
CA ARG A 178 -8.11 -29.11 4.87
C ARG A 178 -9.55 -28.64 4.65
N PRO A 179 -9.97 -28.30 3.41
CA PRO A 179 -11.36 -27.99 3.17
C PRO A 179 -12.19 -29.17 3.65
N ALA A 180 -13.15 -28.90 4.53
CA ALA A 180 -14.08 -29.92 5.00
C ALA A 180 -14.79 -30.48 3.77
N VAL A 181 -14.52 -31.73 3.44
CA VAL A 181 -15.28 -32.48 2.45
C VAL A 181 -16.70 -32.55 3.01
N VAL A 182 -17.60 -31.75 2.43
CA VAL A 182 -19.03 -31.88 2.68
C VAL A 182 -19.44 -33.21 2.03
N GLU A 183 -19.54 -34.27 2.84
CA GLU A 183 -20.24 -35.49 2.46
C GLU A 183 -21.71 -35.11 2.18
N ALA A 184 -22.04 -35.04 0.89
CA ALA A 184 -23.41 -34.97 0.44
C ALA A 184 -24.03 -36.37 0.58
N SER A 185 -24.67 -36.63 1.72
CA SER A 185 -25.60 -37.74 1.86
C SER A 185 -26.85 -37.47 1.02
N ARG A 186 -27.00 -38.19 -0.11
CA ARG A 186 -28.27 -38.72 -0.62
C ARG A 186 -28.00 -39.96 -1.49
#